data_AF-A0A946RKM5-F1
#
_entry.id   AF-A0A946RKM5-F1
#
_cell.length_a   1.000
_cell.length_b   1.000
_cell.length_c   1.000
_cell.angle_alpha   90.00
_cell.angle_beta   90.00
_cell.angle_gamma   90.00
#
_symmetry.space_group_name_H-M   'P 1'
#
loop_
_entity.id
_entity.type
_entity.pdbx_description
1 polymer ?
#
loop_
_entity_poly.entity_id
_entity_poly.type
_entity_poly.pdbx_seq_one_letter_code
_entity_poly.pdbx_strand_id
1 'polypeptide(L)'
;MSIFKKEGAAFIWSFLYFFSILTAYFILRPIRDAMGIAGGTGSLAYLFSYTFIVMLAVMPIYGALVAYFPRGKLIPYIYSFFILNLLLFWFFFSNKIMMDLTAKVFFVWLSVFNVFVVSIFWSFMIDIFKASDSRKIFGLIASGGTIGSIVGPLMVTFLIDKVGTESLLLVSATILLFSILCVLRLTSLRKDNLSDMTNVQGELDKNKAIGGSIMAGFTEILKSRYLMGISALVFLLSLTATFAYFQQSSLIYNGYSDTAERIKIFALIERYVSIGALIFQVFISGPVMSKYGVKAGIILLPIITVFGFVLLAISPTIGIFIIFQTIRRASEYGMFVPARENLFSIVSLEQKYKAKNFIDTAVFRGGDVINGWIYTGLNAGMGLSIAVISMIGVPLALVWGILAWRLGKTHESKSN
;
A
#
# COMPACT_ATOMS: atom_id res chain seq x y z
N MET A 1 36.72 -12.60 -11.61
CA MET A 1 36.47 -11.17 -11.29
C MET A 1 35.25 -10.56 -12.03
N SER A 2 34.55 -11.30 -12.91
CA SER A 2 33.42 -10.77 -13.72
C SER A 2 32.01 -11.06 -13.16
N ILE A 3 31.83 -12.11 -12.36
CA ILE A 3 30.51 -12.50 -11.82
C ILE A 3 30.03 -11.52 -10.73
N PHE A 4 30.90 -11.13 -9.80
CA PHE A 4 30.59 -10.14 -8.75
C PHE A 4 30.27 -8.72 -9.28
N LYS A 5 30.85 -8.30 -10.41
CA LYS A 5 30.53 -6.99 -11.03
C LYS A 5 29.14 -6.97 -11.69
N LYS A 6 28.71 -8.08 -12.30
CA LYS A 6 27.40 -8.20 -12.97
C LYS A 6 26.26 -8.35 -11.96
N GLU A 7 26.47 -9.12 -10.90
CA GLU A 7 25.50 -9.24 -9.79
C GLU A 7 25.32 -7.90 -9.06
N GLY A 8 26.40 -7.15 -8.84
CA GLY A 8 26.34 -5.80 -8.29
C GLY A 8 25.59 -4.81 -9.19
N ALA A 9 25.80 -4.87 -10.51
CA ALA A 9 25.10 -4.01 -11.47
C ALA A 9 23.58 -4.33 -11.50
N ALA A 10 23.19 -5.60 -11.55
CA ALA A 10 21.79 -6.00 -11.51
C ALA A 10 21.12 -5.55 -10.20
N PHE A 11 21.81 -5.69 -9.07
CA PHE A 11 21.35 -5.17 -7.79
C PHE A 11 21.11 -3.66 -7.81
N ILE A 12 22.07 -2.85 -8.28
CA ILE A 12 21.96 -1.38 -8.33
C ILE A 12 20.78 -0.97 -9.21
N TRP A 13 20.64 -1.55 -10.39
CA TRP A 13 19.51 -1.22 -11.28
C TRP A 13 18.17 -1.63 -10.68
N SER A 14 18.08 -2.77 -9.97
CA SER A 14 16.86 -3.18 -9.25
C SER A 14 16.54 -2.25 -8.08
N PHE A 15 17.55 -1.80 -7.34
CA PHE A 15 17.39 -0.81 -6.28
C PHE A 15 16.88 0.53 -6.83
N LEU A 16 17.54 1.06 -7.86
CA LEU A 16 17.14 2.32 -8.52
C LEU A 16 15.75 2.21 -9.14
N TYR A 17 15.42 1.03 -9.68
CA TYR A 17 14.12 0.75 -10.25
C TYR A 17 13.00 0.85 -9.19
N PHE A 18 13.14 0.15 -8.06
CA PHE A 18 12.14 0.20 -6.99
C PHE A 18 12.06 1.59 -6.36
N PHE A 19 13.21 2.22 -6.13
CA PHE A 19 13.30 3.60 -5.66
C PHE A 19 12.52 4.55 -6.56
N SER A 20 12.69 4.47 -7.88
CA SER A 20 12.04 5.37 -8.84
C SER A 20 10.53 5.18 -8.85
N ILE A 21 10.06 3.93 -8.89
CA ILE A 21 8.62 3.63 -8.83
C ILE A 21 7.98 4.22 -7.58
N LEU A 22 8.56 3.95 -6.41
CA LEU A 22 7.98 4.38 -5.16
C LEU A 22 8.07 5.89 -5.02
N THR A 23 9.17 6.51 -5.45
CA THR A 23 9.27 7.98 -5.48
C THR A 23 8.16 8.59 -6.31
N ALA A 24 7.93 8.11 -7.54
CA ALA A 24 6.86 8.59 -8.40
C ALA A 24 5.48 8.40 -7.75
N TYR A 25 5.20 7.24 -7.16
CA TYR A 25 3.93 7.00 -6.46
C TYR A 25 3.73 7.94 -5.26
N PHE A 26 4.76 8.10 -4.43
CA PHE A 26 4.66 8.91 -3.21
C PHE A 26 4.69 10.43 -3.47
N ILE A 27 5.10 10.89 -4.66
CA ILE A 27 4.82 12.27 -5.13
C ILE A 27 3.33 12.44 -5.44
N LEU A 28 2.74 11.47 -6.13
CA LEU A 28 1.35 11.53 -6.60
C LEU A 28 0.33 11.30 -5.47
N ARG A 29 0.69 10.54 -4.43
CA ARG A 29 -0.23 10.16 -3.36
C ARG A 29 -0.81 11.35 -2.58
N PRO A 30 -0.02 12.35 -2.12
CA PRO A 30 -0.58 13.55 -1.50
C PRO A 30 -1.53 14.33 -2.42
N ILE A 31 -1.20 14.40 -3.71
CA ILE A 31 -2.04 15.04 -4.73
C ILE A 31 -3.36 14.29 -4.84
N ARG A 32 -3.33 12.96 -4.90
CA ARG A 32 -4.51 12.11 -4.94
C ARG A 32 -5.41 12.35 -3.74
N ASP A 33 -4.84 12.37 -2.53
CA ASP A 33 -5.63 12.51 -1.30
C ASP A 33 -6.28 13.91 -1.21
N ALA A 34 -5.57 14.96 -1.62
CA ALA A 34 -6.14 16.31 -1.72
C ALA A 34 -7.23 16.42 -2.79
N MET A 35 -7.03 15.81 -3.96
CA MET A 35 -8.01 15.80 -5.04
C MET A 35 -9.24 14.98 -4.68
N GLY A 36 -9.07 13.89 -3.92
CA GLY A 36 -10.17 13.05 -3.43
C GLY A 36 -11.13 13.77 -2.49
N ILE A 37 -10.68 14.87 -1.87
CA ILE A 37 -11.52 15.70 -1.00
C ILE A 37 -11.87 17.05 -1.63
N ALA A 38 -11.39 17.36 -2.84
CA ALA A 38 -11.57 18.68 -3.45
C ALA A 38 -13.05 19.07 -3.63
N GLY A 39 -13.90 18.11 -4.00
CA GLY A 39 -15.36 18.26 -4.08
C GLY A 39 -16.11 18.02 -2.77
N GLY A 40 -15.41 17.97 -1.64
CA GLY A 40 -15.95 17.65 -0.32
C GLY A 40 -15.77 16.19 0.09
N THR A 41 -15.79 15.94 1.41
CA THR A 41 -15.50 14.61 1.97
C THR A 41 -16.62 13.60 1.82
N GLY A 42 -17.84 14.03 1.47
CA GLY A 42 -18.97 13.12 1.24
C GLY A 42 -18.78 12.17 0.05
N SER A 43 -17.88 12.52 -0.89
CA SER A 43 -17.59 11.71 -2.07
C SER A 43 -16.61 10.55 -1.80
N LEU A 44 -15.92 10.54 -0.65
CA LEU A 44 -14.87 9.57 -0.34
C LEU A 44 -15.37 8.11 -0.33
N ALA A 45 -16.57 7.86 0.21
CA ALA A 45 -17.14 6.51 0.22
C ALA A 45 -17.40 6.01 -1.21
N TYR A 46 -17.91 6.87 -2.09
CA TYR A 46 -18.07 6.55 -3.51
C TYR A 46 -16.72 6.29 -4.18
N LEU A 47 -15.69 7.11 -3.91
CA LEU A 47 -14.34 6.91 -4.46
C LEU A 47 -13.75 5.56 -4.06
N PHE A 48 -13.98 5.13 -2.82
CA PHE A 48 -13.56 3.81 -2.35
C PHE A 48 -14.34 2.70 -3.07
N SER A 49 -15.66 2.86 -3.25
CA SER A 49 -16.49 1.94 -4.05
C SER A 49 -16.00 1.83 -5.50
N TYR A 50 -15.75 2.96 -6.17
CA TYR A 50 -15.25 2.99 -7.54
C TYR A 50 -13.87 2.32 -7.63
N THR A 51 -12.98 2.62 -6.69
CA THR A 51 -11.66 1.99 -6.62
C THR A 51 -11.77 0.47 -6.46
N PHE A 52 -12.65 -0.02 -5.60
CA PHE A 52 -12.88 -1.44 -5.41
C PHE A 52 -13.40 -2.12 -6.68
N ILE A 53 -14.41 -1.54 -7.33
CA ILE A 53 -14.99 -2.07 -8.58
C ILE A 53 -13.93 -2.13 -9.69
N VAL A 54 -13.17 -1.04 -9.87
CA VAL A 54 -12.12 -0.99 -10.90
C VAL A 54 -10.99 -1.98 -10.58
N MET A 55 -10.58 -2.12 -9.32
CA MET A 55 -9.57 -3.13 -8.94
C MET A 55 -10.05 -4.54 -9.26
N LEU A 56 -11.31 -4.89 -8.96
CA LEU A 56 -11.87 -6.20 -9.30
C LEU A 56 -11.89 -6.45 -10.81
N ALA A 57 -12.19 -5.43 -11.62
CA ALA A 57 -12.18 -5.54 -13.08
C ALA A 57 -10.77 -5.65 -13.66
N VAL A 58 -9.79 -4.94 -13.10
CA VAL A 58 -8.40 -4.89 -13.61
C VAL A 58 -7.59 -6.14 -13.22
N MET A 59 -7.88 -6.77 -12.07
CA MET A 59 -7.12 -7.95 -11.61
C MET A 59 -7.11 -9.13 -12.61
N PRO A 60 -8.24 -9.55 -13.22
CA PRO A 60 -8.22 -10.58 -14.26
C PRO A 60 -7.43 -10.18 -15.50
N ILE A 61 -7.55 -8.91 -15.92
CA ILE A 61 -6.82 -8.37 -17.08
C ILE A 61 -5.32 -8.45 -16.82
N TYR A 62 -4.87 -8.09 -15.61
CA TYR A 62 -3.47 -8.23 -15.21
C TYR A 62 -3.00 -9.68 -15.30
N GLY A 63 -3.76 -10.61 -14.73
CA GLY A 63 -3.44 -12.04 -14.76
C GLY A 63 -3.28 -12.57 -16.18
N ALA A 64 -4.17 -12.17 -17.09
CA ALA A 64 -4.09 -12.51 -18.50
C ALA A 64 -2.84 -11.91 -19.17
N LEU A 65 -2.59 -10.60 -18.98
CA LEU A 65 -1.43 -9.92 -19.59
C LEU A 65 -0.10 -10.57 -19.20
N VAL A 66 0.06 -10.95 -17.92
CA VAL A 66 1.29 -11.59 -17.43
C VAL A 66 1.43 -13.04 -17.91
N ALA A 67 0.31 -13.72 -18.21
CA ALA A 67 0.32 -15.06 -18.77
C ALA A 67 0.73 -15.08 -20.26
N TYR A 68 0.33 -14.06 -21.04
CA TYR A 68 0.56 -14.03 -22.49
C TYR A 68 1.83 -13.30 -22.93
N PHE A 69 2.36 -12.35 -22.14
CA PHE A 69 3.48 -11.51 -22.57
C PHE A 69 4.75 -11.71 -21.73
N PRO A 70 5.94 -11.77 -22.35
CA PRO A 70 7.21 -11.72 -21.63
C PRO A 70 7.32 -10.41 -20.85
N ARG A 71 7.48 -10.51 -19.52
CA ARG A 71 7.46 -9.37 -18.59
C ARG A 71 8.46 -8.26 -18.98
N GLY A 72 9.65 -8.61 -19.45
CA GLY A 72 10.66 -7.62 -19.87
C GLY A 72 10.24 -6.70 -21.02
N LYS A 73 9.30 -7.13 -21.89
CA LYS A 73 8.72 -6.27 -22.93
C LYS A 73 7.43 -5.60 -22.45
N LEU A 74 6.62 -6.32 -21.67
CA LEU A 74 5.33 -5.83 -21.17
C LEU A 74 5.48 -4.59 -20.25
N ILE A 75 6.52 -4.56 -19.42
CA ILE A 75 6.74 -3.51 -18.42
C ILE A 75 6.92 -2.12 -19.06
N PRO A 76 7.83 -1.91 -20.04
CA PRO A 76 7.93 -0.64 -20.74
C PRO A 76 6.62 -0.14 -21.35
N TYR A 77 5.79 -1.03 -21.93
CA TYR A 77 4.49 -0.64 -22.50
C TYR A 77 3.52 -0.17 -21.42
N ILE A 78 3.44 -0.89 -20.31
CA ILE A 78 2.58 -0.53 -19.17
C ILE A 78 3.01 0.83 -18.59
N TYR A 79 4.31 1.06 -18.41
CA TYR A 79 4.78 2.33 -17.86
C TYR A 79 4.63 3.47 -18.85
N SER A 80 4.81 3.22 -20.15
CA SER A 80 4.49 4.21 -21.18
C SER A 80 3.01 4.59 -21.15
N PHE A 81 2.11 3.61 -20.97
CA PHE A 81 0.68 3.87 -20.78
C PHE A 81 0.41 4.74 -19.54
N PHE A 82 1.04 4.45 -18.40
CA PHE A 82 0.88 5.30 -17.21
C PHE A 82 1.49 6.70 -17.38
N ILE A 83 2.62 6.83 -18.07
CA ILE A 83 3.22 8.13 -18.40
C ILE A 83 2.25 8.94 -19.29
N LEU A 84 1.69 8.34 -20.34
CA LEU A 84 0.69 8.99 -21.18
C LEU A 84 -0.53 9.45 -20.37
N ASN A 85 -1.03 8.62 -19.46
CA ASN A 85 -2.10 9.02 -18.55
C ASN A 85 -1.70 10.20 -17.66
N LEU A 86 -0.48 10.24 -17.11
CA LEU A 86 0.00 11.38 -16.31
C LEU A 86 0.08 12.66 -17.14
N LEU A 87 0.50 12.58 -18.41
CA LEU A 87 0.48 13.73 -19.32
C LEU A 87 -0.94 14.20 -19.61
N LEU A 88 -1.90 13.28 -19.76
CA LEU A 88 -3.32 13.61 -19.89
C LEU A 88 -3.85 14.27 -18.62
N PHE A 89 -3.60 13.72 -17.44
CA PHE A 89 -4.01 14.36 -16.18
C PHE A 89 -3.39 15.74 -16.03
N TRP A 90 -2.11 15.90 -16.35
CA TRP A 90 -1.45 17.21 -16.37
C TRP A 90 -2.16 18.19 -17.30
N PHE A 91 -2.51 17.77 -18.52
CA PHE A 91 -3.24 18.59 -19.47
C PHE A 91 -4.62 19.01 -18.93
N PHE A 92 -5.40 18.07 -18.39
CA PHE A 92 -6.74 18.36 -17.84
C PHE A 92 -6.68 19.27 -16.61
N PHE A 93 -5.75 19.03 -15.68
CA PHE A 93 -5.58 19.86 -14.50
C PHE A 93 -5.09 21.27 -14.84
N SER A 94 -4.09 21.39 -15.73
CA SER A 94 -3.53 22.69 -16.13
C SER A 94 -4.56 23.58 -16.84
N ASN A 95 -5.43 22.98 -17.65
CA ASN A 95 -6.51 23.69 -18.35
C ASN A 95 -7.82 23.77 -17.55
N LYS A 96 -7.83 23.26 -16.31
CA LYS A 96 -9.00 23.22 -15.41
C LYS A 96 -10.25 22.57 -16.04
N ILE A 97 -10.04 21.58 -16.90
CA ILE A 97 -11.11 20.88 -17.63
C ILE A 97 -11.78 19.88 -16.68
N MET A 98 -13.09 20.04 -16.46
CA MET A 98 -13.92 19.14 -15.65
C MET A 98 -13.26 18.76 -14.31
N MET A 99 -12.76 19.75 -13.56
CA MET A 99 -11.87 19.56 -12.41
C MET A 99 -12.35 18.49 -11.41
N ASP A 100 -13.64 18.49 -11.06
CA ASP A 100 -14.24 17.51 -10.15
C ASP A 100 -14.18 16.07 -10.69
N LEU A 101 -14.56 15.88 -11.96
CA LEU A 101 -14.49 14.55 -12.60
C LEU A 101 -13.03 14.09 -12.75
N THR A 102 -12.15 14.98 -13.19
CA THR A 102 -10.72 14.71 -13.35
C THR A 102 -10.09 14.29 -12.02
N ALA A 103 -10.41 14.98 -10.92
CA ALA A 103 -9.96 14.65 -9.58
C ALA A 103 -10.43 13.26 -9.12
N LYS A 104 -11.71 12.92 -9.35
CA LYS A 104 -12.27 11.60 -9.01
C LYS A 104 -11.65 10.47 -9.83
N VAL A 105 -11.48 10.68 -11.14
CA VAL A 105 -10.83 9.71 -12.04
C VAL A 105 -9.37 9.52 -11.65
N PHE A 106 -8.65 10.60 -11.36
CA PHE A 106 -7.26 10.56 -10.88
C PHE A 106 -7.14 9.78 -9.56
N PHE A 107 -8.09 9.98 -8.64
CA PHE A 107 -8.13 9.25 -7.36
C PHE A 107 -8.17 7.73 -7.55
N VAL A 108 -9.11 7.28 -8.38
CA VAL A 108 -9.31 5.85 -8.69
C VAL A 108 -8.11 5.31 -9.46
N TRP A 109 -7.66 6.05 -10.49
CA TRP A 109 -6.53 5.67 -11.32
C TRP A 109 -5.25 5.47 -10.51
N LEU A 110 -4.89 6.40 -9.61
CA LEU A 110 -3.65 6.28 -8.83
C LEU A 110 -3.72 5.12 -7.84
N SER A 111 -4.91 4.84 -7.31
CA SER A 111 -5.12 3.72 -6.39
C SER A 111 -4.90 2.36 -7.07
N VAL A 112 -5.31 2.23 -8.34
CA VAL A 112 -5.05 1.04 -9.17
C VAL A 112 -3.58 0.97 -9.59
N PHE A 113 -3.02 2.11 -10.03
CA PHE A 113 -1.61 2.25 -10.43
C PHE A 113 -0.67 1.67 -9.36
N ASN A 114 -0.84 2.04 -8.09
CA ASN A 114 0.05 1.60 -7.02
C ASN A 114 0.12 0.07 -6.89
N VAL A 115 -1.04 -0.59 -6.86
CA VAL A 115 -1.12 -2.06 -6.74
C VAL A 115 -0.43 -2.73 -7.92
N PHE A 116 -0.64 -2.17 -9.12
CA PHE A 116 -0.12 -2.73 -10.36
C PHE A 116 1.40 -2.63 -10.46
N VAL A 117 1.95 -1.44 -10.21
CA VAL A 117 3.39 -1.18 -10.39
C VAL A 117 4.23 -1.95 -9.37
N VAL A 118 3.78 -2.05 -8.12
CA VAL A 118 4.46 -2.87 -7.10
C VAL A 118 4.39 -4.36 -7.42
N SER A 119 3.24 -4.85 -7.88
CA SER A 119 3.08 -6.27 -8.25
C SER A 119 3.98 -6.66 -9.43
N ILE A 120 4.06 -5.79 -10.44
CA ILE A 120 4.92 -5.97 -11.61
C ILE A 120 6.38 -5.99 -11.22
N PHE A 121 6.78 -5.06 -10.36
CA PHE A 121 8.15 -4.97 -9.87
C PHE A 121 8.60 -6.30 -9.24
N TRP A 122 7.86 -6.80 -8.25
CA TRP A 122 8.23 -8.02 -7.56
C TRP A 122 8.18 -9.26 -8.45
N SER A 123 7.20 -9.32 -9.36
CA SER A 123 7.14 -10.36 -10.39
C SER A 123 8.42 -10.36 -11.24
N PHE A 124 8.87 -9.19 -11.69
CA PHE A 124 10.09 -9.05 -12.49
C PHE A 124 11.37 -9.38 -11.70
N MET A 125 11.44 -9.04 -10.41
CA MET A 125 12.59 -9.38 -9.56
C MET A 125 12.76 -10.89 -9.39
N ILE A 126 11.66 -11.63 -9.23
CA ILE A 126 11.68 -13.09 -9.15
C ILE A 126 12.21 -13.72 -10.45
N ASP A 127 12.00 -13.08 -11.60
CA ASP A 127 12.51 -13.60 -12.88
C ASP A 127 13.99 -13.29 -13.12
N ILE A 128 14.56 -12.31 -12.41
CA ILE A 128 15.96 -11.88 -12.55
C ILE A 128 16.87 -12.63 -11.58
N PHE A 129 16.46 -12.75 -10.31
CA PHE A 129 17.29 -13.30 -9.26
C PHE A 129 16.95 -14.77 -8.99
N LYS A 130 17.98 -15.61 -8.88
CA LYS A 130 17.82 -17.02 -8.47
C LYS A 130 17.33 -17.13 -7.03
N ALA A 131 16.60 -18.20 -6.73
CA ALA A 131 16.04 -18.43 -5.40
C ALA A 131 17.10 -18.50 -4.28
N SER A 132 18.33 -18.93 -4.59
CA SER A 132 19.46 -19.08 -3.66
C SER A 132 19.91 -17.77 -3.00
N ASP A 133 19.83 -16.64 -3.72
CA ASP A 133 20.36 -15.33 -3.26
C ASP A 133 19.28 -14.39 -2.72
N SER A 134 18.03 -14.86 -2.70
CA SER A 134 16.83 -14.05 -2.48
C SER A 134 16.78 -13.32 -1.13
N ARG A 135 17.20 -13.96 -0.02
CA ARG A 135 16.97 -13.42 1.33
C ARG A 135 17.72 -12.11 1.66
N LYS A 136 18.98 -11.96 1.24
CA LYS A 136 19.77 -10.74 1.53
C LYS A 136 19.55 -9.66 0.47
N ILE A 137 19.52 -10.05 -0.80
CA ILE A 137 19.41 -9.11 -1.92
C ILE A 137 18.02 -8.45 -1.96
N PHE A 138 16.94 -9.20 -1.69
CA PHE A 138 15.58 -8.63 -1.74
C PHE A 138 15.34 -7.62 -0.63
N GLY A 139 15.95 -7.81 0.55
CA GLY A 139 15.90 -6.82 1.63
C GLY A 139 16.60 -5.52 1.24
N LEU A 140 17.79 -5.61 0.64
CA LEU A 140 18.51 -4.43 0.16
C LEU A 140 17.77 -3.74 -1.00
N ILE A 141 17.19 -4.49 -1.94
CA ILE A 141 16.37 -3.91 -3.01
C ILE A 141 15.12 -3.22 -2.44
N ALA A 142 14.44 -3.86 -1.48
CA ALA A 142 13.27 -3.30 -0.82
C ALA A 142 13.58 -1.96 -0.12
N SER A 143 14.79 -1.80 0.42
CA SER A 143 15.23 -0.54 1.03
C SER A 143 15.22 0.63 0.05
N GLY A 144 15.43 0.39 -1.25
CA GLY A 144 15.28 1.41 -2.29
C GLY A 144 13.86 1.96 -2.36
N GLY A 145 12.85 1.10 -2.20
CA GLY A 145 11.44 1.51 -2.14
C GLY A 145 11.14 2.36 -0.91
N THR A 146 11.69 2.01 0.25
CA THR A 146 11.55 2.81 1.48
C THR A 146 12.21 4.18 1.36
N ILE A 147 13.40 4.26 0.74
CA ILE A 147 14.05 5.54 0.47
C ILE A 147 13.20 6.36 -0.51
N GLY A 148 12.62 5.72 -1.54
CA GLY A 148 11.72 6.37 -2.49
C GLY A 148 10.45 6.92 -1.82
N SER A 149 9.88 6.20 -0.86
CA SER A 149 8.72 6.67 -0.09
C SER A 149 9.02 7.87 0.81
N ILE A 150 10.27 8.06 1.21
CA ILE A 150 10.73 9.25 1.95
C ILE A 150 11.02 10.41 0.99
N VAL A 151 11.72 10.13 -0.12
CA VAL A 151 12.11 11.16 -1.10
C VAL A 151 10.91 11.75 -1.83
N GLY A 152 9.89 10.95 -2.17
CA GLY A 152 8.71 11.43 -2.89
C GLY A 152 7.98 12.60 -2.19
N PRO A 153 7.54 12.44 -0.93
CA PRO A 153 6.85 13.50 -0.20
C PRO A 153 7.79 14.69 0.13
N LEU A 154 9.10 14.45 0.28
CA LEU A 154 10.09 15.52 0.37
C LEU A 154 10.12 16.36 -0.91
N MET A 155 10.15 15.72 -2.08
CA MET A 155 10.10 16.43 -3.36
C MET A 155 8.85 17.28 -3.50
N VAL A 156 7.68 16.78 -3.11
CA VAL A 156 6.43 17.57 -3.08
C VAL A 156 6.60 18.82 -2.22
N THR A 157 7.14 18.67 -1.00
CA THR A 157 7.33 19.79 -0.06
C THR A 157 8.21 20.89 -0.64
N PHE A 158 9.28 20.55 -1.37
CA PHE A 158 10.23 21.54 -1.90
C PHE A 158 9.86 22.10 -3.28
N LEU A 159 9.11 21.35 -4.07
CA LEU A 159 8.83 21.70 -5.48
C LEU A 159 7.46 22.33 -5.67
N ILE A 160 6.47 22.05 -4.83
CA ILE A 160 5.09 22.52 -5.05
C ILE A 160 4.99 24.04 -5.18
N ASP A 161 5.75 24.78 -4.37
CA ASP A 161 5.79 26.26 -4.40
C ASP A 161 6.57 26.83 -5.60
N LYS A 162 7.42 26.02 -6.23
CA LYS A 162 8.29 26.45 -7.35
C LYS A 162 7.70 26.13 -8.70
N VAL A 163 7.09 24.95 -8.87
CA VAL A 163 6.63 24.45 -10.17
C VAL A 163 5.11 24.26 -10.26
N GLY A 164 4.39 24.40 -9.14
CA GLY A 164 2.95 24.16 -9.07
C GLY A 164 2.57 22.69 -8.90
N THR A 165 1.29 22.46 -8.57
CA THR A 165 0.73 21.12 -8.31
C THR A 165 0.73 20.26 -9.57
N GLU A 166 0.38 20.87 -10.71
CA GLU A 166 0.20 20.18 -11.98
C GLU A 166 1.54 19.65 -12.48
N SER A 167 2.60 20.46 -12.40
CA SER A 167 3.94 20.09 -12.86
C SER A 167 4.57 18.94 -12.06
N LEU A 168 4.10 18.65 -10.83
CA LEU A 168 4.54 17.46 -10.07
C LEU A 168 4.11 16.15 -10.75
N LEU A 169 3.05 16.17 -11.58
CA LEU A 169 2.67 15.04 -12.43
C LEU A 169 3.77 14.74 -13.46
N LEU A 170 4.37 15.79 -14.03
CA LEU A 170 5.47 15.69 -14.99
C LEU A 170 6.76 15.19 -14.34
N VAL A 171 7.04 15.60 -13.10
CA VAL A 171 8.16 15.06 -12.31
C VAL A 171 7.99 13.55 -12.12
N SER A 172 6.79 13.11 -11.73
CA SER A 172 6.48 11.68 -11.57
C SER A 172 6.58 10.91 -12.90
N ALA A 173 6.12 11.50 -14.00
CA ALA A 173 6.25 10.93 -15.34
C ALA A 173 7.72 10.76 -15.76
N THR A 174 8.57 11.74 -15.45
CA THR A 174 10.01 11.70 -15.75
C THR A 174 10.73 10.61 -14.94
N ILE A 175 10.37 10.47 -13.66
CA ILE A 175 10.91 9.40 -12.79
C ILE A 175 10.44 8.02 -13.29
N LEU A 176 9.20 7.89 -13.74
CA LEU A 176 8.71 6.66 -14.39
C LEU A 176 9.43 6.37 -15.70
N LEU A 177 9.75 7.38 -16.51
CA LEU A 177 10.55 7.19 -17.71
C LEU A 177 11.94 6.64 -17.36
N PHE A 178 12.57 7.16 -16.30
CA PHE A 178 13.83 6.61 -15.79
C PHE A 178 13.68 5.14 -15.32
N SER A 179 12.55 4.79 -14.71
CA SER A 179 12.26 3.39 -14.34
C SER A 179 12.22 2.44 -15.55
N ILE A 180 11.75 2.91 -16.72
CA ILE A 180 11.79 2.14 -17.96
C ILE A 180 13.24 1.89 -18.38
N LEU A 181 14.11 2.90 -18.26
CA LEU A 181 15.55 2.74 -18.55
C LEU A 181 16.19 1.67 -17.65
N CYS A 182 15.85 1.65 -16.36
CA CYS A 182 16.31 0.61 -15.43
C CYS A 182 15.88 -0.80 -15.90
N VAL A 183 14.62 -0.95 -16.31
CA VAL A 183 14.08 -2.23 -16.80
C VAL A 183 14.77 -2.68 -18.09
N LEU A 184 15.01 -1.77 -19.03
CA LEU A 184 15.73 -2.07 -20.28
C LEU A 184 17.18 -2.50 -20.00
N ARG A 185 17.87 -1.82 -19.07
CA ARG A 185 19.23 -2.18 -18.64
C ARG A 185 19.26 -3.55 -17.96
N LEU A 186 18.34 -3.83 -17.04
CA LEU A 186 18.21 -5.15 -16.39
C LEU A 186 17.93 -6.27 -17.40
N THR A 187 17.06 -6.01 -18.38
CA THR A 187 16.75 -6.99 -19.44
C THR A 187 17.96 -7.26 -20.33
N SER A 188 18.76 -6.23 -20.64
CA SER A 188 20.01 -6.39 -21.38
C SER A 188 21.04 -7.22 -20.61
N LEU A 189 21.22 -6.94 -19.32
CA LEU A 189 22.13 -7.69 -18.44
C LEU A 189 21.74 -9.17 -18.31
N ARG A 190 20.43 -9.48 -18.44
CA ARG A 190 19.93 -10.86 -18.45
C ARG A 190 20.18 -11.57 -19.78
N LYS A 191 20.01 -10.91 -20.93
CA LYS A 191 20.25 -11.51 -22.26
C LYS A 191 21.69 -12.01 -22.41
N ASP A 192 22.66 -11.33 -21.83
CA ASP A 192 24.07 -11.76 -21.83
C ASP A 192 24.34 -13.03 -20.99
N ASN A 193 23.40 -13.45 -20.14
CA ASN A 193 23.47 -14.70 -19.36
C ASN A 193 22.61 -15.84 -19.96
N LEU A 194 21.81 -15.55 -21.00
CA LEU A 194 20.94 -16.54 -21.67
C LEU A 194 21.69 -17.43 -22.67
N SER A 195 22.97 -17.18 -22.95
CA SER A 195 23.85 -18.14 -23.63
C SER A 195 24.16 -19.40 -22.80
N ASP A 196 23.84 -19.40 -21.49
CA ASP A 196 24.10 -20.53 -20.57
C ASP A 196 22.83 -21.16 -19.96
N MET A 197 21.61 -20.76 -20.35
CA MET A 197 20.37 -21.14 -19.64
C MET A 197 19.22 -21.68 -20.50
N THR A 198 19.52 -22.37 -21.60
CA THR A 198 18.50 -23.07 -22.40
C THR A 198 17.82 -24.27 -21.70
N ASN A 199 18.22 -24.64 -20.48
CA ASN A 199 17.73 -25.87 -19.83
C ASN A 199 16.92 -25.72 -18.52
N VAL A 200 16.56 -24.51 -18.06
CA VAL A 200 15.82 -24.35 -16.78
C VAL A 200 14.33 -24.04 -16.96
N GLN A 201 13.89 -23.77 -18.19
CA GLN A 201 12.51 -23.37 -18.47
C GLN A 201 11.49 -24.54 -18.35
N GLY A 202 11.95 -25.79 -18.31
CA GLY A 202 11.11 -26.99 -18.27
C GLY A 202 10.68 -27.49 -16.88
N GLU A 203 11.26 -26.97 -15.78
CA GLU A 203 10.95 -27.47 -14.43
C GLU A 203 10.01 -26.56 -13.60
N LEU A 204 9.85 -25.29 -13.99
CA LEU A 204 8.96 -24.36 -13.28
C LEU A 204 7.48 -24.50 -13.65
N ASP A 205 7.16 -25.22 -14.74
CA ASP A 205 5.78 -25.55 -15.15
C ASP A 205 5.15 -26.68 -14.31
N LYS A 206 5.87 -27.26 -13.33
CA LYS A 206 5.32 -28.30 -12.43
C LYS A 206 4.74 -27.78 -11.11
N ASN A 207 4.95 -26.51 -10.76
CA ASN A 207 4.13 -25.89 -9.72
C ASN A 207 2.84 -25.38 -10.37
N LYS A 208 1.91 -26.31 -10.59
CA LYS A 208 0.52 -26.05 -10.97
C LYS A 208 0.07 -24.75 -10.32
N ALA A 209 -0.44 -23.83 -11.14
CA ALA A 209 -1.25 -22.72 -10.66
C ALA A 209 -2.27 -23.30 -9.67
N ILE A 210 -2.07 -23.03 -8.37
CA ILE A 210 -3.05 -23.38 -7.34
C ILE A 210 -4.18 -22.36 -7.52
N GLY A 211 -4.98 -22.60 -8.56
CA GLY A 211 -6.22 -21.91 -8.82
C GLY A 211 -7.22 -22.34 -7.76
N GLY A 212 -7.48 -21.44 -6.82
CA GLY A 212 -8.65 -21.52 -5.96
C GLY A 212 -9.63 -20.43 -6.37
N SER A 213 -10.89 -20.79 -6.61
CA SER A 213 -11.97 -19.81 -6.73
C SER A 213 -12.00 -18.94 -5.46
N ILE A 214 -12.29 -17.64 -5.61
CA ILE A 214 -12.53 -16.71 -4.49
C ILE A 214 -13.53 -17.31 -3.49
N MET A 215 -14.51 -18.06 -3.98
CA MET A 215 -15.50 -18.77 -3.17
C MET A 215 -14.88 -19.86 -2.27
N ALA A 216 -13.84 -20.56 -2.74
CA ALA A 216 -13.13 -21.56 -1.94
C ALA A 216 -12.35 -20.92 -0.79
N GLY A 217 -11.84 -19.69 -0.97
CA GLY A 217 -11.23 -18.91 0.10
C GLY A 217 -12.23 -18.54 1.20
N PHE A 218 -13.45 -18.13 0.81
CA PHE A 218 -14.53 -17.83 1.75
C PHE A 218 -14.92 -19.05 2.60
N THR A 219 -15.15 -20.20 1.96
CA THR A 219 -15.53 -21.43 2.66
C THR A 219 -14.44 -21.89 3.64
N GLU A 220 -13.16 -21.73 3.26
CA GLU A 220 -12.04 -22.13 4.11
C GLU A 220 -11.90 -21.25 5.36
N ILE A 221 -12.20 -19.95 5.23
CA ILE A 221 -12.24 -19.03 6.37
C ILE A 221 -13.30 -19.47 7.36
N LEU A 222 -14.52 -19.76 6.91
CA LEU A 222 -15.63 -20.18 7.79
C LEU A 222 -15.36 -21.49 8.53
N LYS A 223 -14.57 -22.39 7.94
CA LYS A 223 -14.20 -23.67 8.56
C LYS A 223 -13.16 -23.52 9.68
N SER A 224 -12.36 -22.46 9.66
CA SER A 224 -11.25 -22.27 10.60
C SER A 224 -11.48 -21.08 11.51
N ARG A 225 -11.69 -21.34 12.81
CA ARG A 225 -11.80 -20.29 13.85
C ARG A 225 -10.59 -19.34 13.85
N TYR A 226 -9.41 -19.86 13.52
CA TYR A 226 -8.19 -19.06 13.44
C TYR A 226 -8.21 -18.12 12.22
N LEU A 227 -8.62 -18.61 11.05
CA LEU A 227 -8.75 -17.77 9.84
C LEU A 227 -9.88 -16.74 9.99
N MET A 228 -11.02 -17.09 10.61
CA MET A 228 -12.06 -16.11 10.96
C MET A 228 -11.52 -15.01 11.87
N GLY A 229 -10.70 -15.37 12.86
CA GLY A 229 -10.06 -14.41 13.73
C GLY A 229 -9.12 -13.47 12.95
N ILE A 230 -8.30 -13.99 12.03
CA ILE A 230 -7.46 -13.16 11.16
C ILE A 230 -8.31 -12.25 10.27
N SER A 231 -9.40 -12.75 9.69
CA SER A 231 -10.32 -11.93 8.89
C SER A 231 -10.92 -10.79 9.72
N ALA A 232 -11.40 -11.07 10.94
CA ALA A 232 -11.92 -10.05 11.84
C ALA A 232 -10.83 -9.04 12.27
N LEU A 233 -9.59 -9.50 12.49
CA LEU A 233 -8.44 -8.65 12.79
C LEU A 233 -8.16 -7.67 11.63
N VAL A 234 -8.18 -8.15 10.39
CA VAL A 234 -7.94 -7.34 9.18
C VAL A 234 -9.12 -6.40 8.90
N PHE A 235 -10.35 -6.84 9.14
CA PHE A 235 -11.52 -5.99 9.03
C PHE A 235 -11.49 -4.83 10.04
N LEU A 236 -11.16 -5.09 11.31
CA LEU A 236 -11.02 -4.05 12.35
C LEU A 236 -9.84 -3.11 12.08
N LEU A 237 -8.74 -3.61 11.52
CA LEU A 237 -7.66 -2.77 11.00
C LEU A 237 -8.20 -1.80 9.93
N SER A 238 -8.89 -2.31 8.90
CA SER A 238 -9.45 -1.49 7.83
C SER A 238 -10.48 -0.50 8.37
N LEU A 239 -11.33 -0.91 9.31
CA LEU A 239 -12.37 -0.06 9.90
C LEU A 239 -11.75 1.14 10.62
N THR A 240 -10.81 0.89 11.52
CA THR A 240 -10.16 1.96 12.28
C THR A 240 -9.27 2.83 11.38
N ALA A 241 -8.66 2.25 10.35
CA ALA A 241 -7.88 3.01 9.35
C ALA A 241 -8.78 3.94 8.54
N THR A 242 -9.94 3.45 8.11
CA THR A 242 -10.91 4.21 7.32
C THR A 242 -11.49 5.35 8.14
N PHE A 243 -11.85 5.12 9.41
CA PHE A 243 -12.32 6.17 10.30
C PHE A 243 -11.26 7.27 10.47
N ALA A 244 -10.01 6.88 10.77
CA ALA A 244 -8.90 7.84 10.89
C ALA A 244 -8.67 8.62 9.57
N TYR A 245 -8.76 7.95 8.41
CA TYR A 245 -8.59 8.59 7.10
C TYR A 245 -9.74 9.54 6.74
N PHE A 246 -10.98 9.21 7.06
CA PHE A 246 -12.12 10.11 6.80
C PHE A 246 -12.10 11.31 7.74
N GLN A 247 -11.74 11.12 9.01
CA GLN A 247 -11.52 12.21 9.95
C GLN A 247 -10.36 13.12 9.51
N GLN A 248 -9.25 12.53 9.04
CA GLN A 248 -8.14 13.27 8.39
C GLN A 248 -8.66 14.22 7.34
N SER A 249 -9.41 13.63 6.42
CA SER A 249 -9.89 14.27 5.22
C SER A 249 -10.82 15.41 5.57
N SER A 250 -11.67 15.22 6.58
CA SER A 250 -12.60 16.25 7.05
C SER A 250 -11.87 17.41 7.74
N LEU A 251 -10.91 17.12 8.62
CA LEU A 251 -10.12 18.17 9.29
C LEU A 251 -9.30 18.98 8.30
N ILE A 252 -8.67 18.33 7.32
CA ILE A 252 -7.88 19.01 6.29
C ILE A 252 -8.79 19.82 5.34
N TYR A 253 -9.92 19.25 4.92
CA TYR A 253 -10.87 19.95 4.03
C TYR A 253 -11.45 21.21 4.68
N ASN A 254 -11.88 21.10 5.95
CA ASN A 254 -12.51 22.19 6.68
C ASN A 254 -11.51 23.23 7.18
N GLY A 255 -10.27 22.81 7.49
CA GLY A 255 -9.23 23.69 8.02
C GLY A 255 -8.48 24.49 6.96
N TYR A 256 -8.46 24.03 5.71
CA TYR A 256 -7.68 24.65 4.62
C TYR A 256 -8.51 24.73 3.35
N SER A 257 -8.63 25.92 2.76
CA SER A 257 -9.38 26.15 1.53
C SER A 257 -8.54 25.90 0.27
N ASP A 258 -7.24 26.16 0.32
CA ASP A 258 -6.34 26.00 -0.83
C ASP A 258 -5.93 24.54 -1.05
N THR A 259 -6.00 24.09 -2.31
CA THR A 259 -5.64 22.72 -2.68
C THR A 259 -4.14 22.47 -2.53
N ALA A 260 -3.28 23.45 -2.82
CA ALA A 260 -1.84 23.26 -2.68
C ALA A 260 -1.44 23.14 -1.20
N GLU A 261 -2.05 23.90 -0.30
CA GLU A 261 -1.90 23.73 1.15
C GLU A 261 -2.33 22.33 1.62
N ARG A 262 -3.49 21.84 1.17
CA ARG A 262 -3.94 20.46 1.47
C ARG A 262 -2.90 19.44 1.03
N ILE A 263 -2.35 19.58 -0.18
CA ILE A 263 -1.31 18.69 -0.70
C ILE A 263 -0.05 18.72 0.17
N LYS A 264 0.40 19.92 0.60
CA LYS A 264 1.55 20.05 1.50
C LYS A 264 1.32 19.31 2.82
N ILE A 265 0.11 19.38 3.38
CA ILE A 265 -0.21 18.69 4.63
C ILE A 265 -0.25 17.17 4.45
N PHE A 266 -0.87 16.68 3.38
CA PHE A 266 -0.81 15.26 3.05
C PHE A 266 0.64 14.79 2.81
N ALA A 267 1.46 15.58 2.13
CA ALA A 267 2.87 15.28 1.91
C ALA A 267 3.67 15.28 3.23
N LEU A 268 3.36 16.20 4.14
CA LEU A 268 3.95 16.26 5.47
C LEU A 268 3.65 14.98 6.26
N ILE A 269 2.39 14.51 6.24
CA ILE A 269 1.98 13.26 6.88
C ILE A 269 2.71 12.08 6.24
N GLU A 270 2.71 11.95 4.90
CA GLU A 270 3.39 10.85 4.21
C GLU A 270 4.89 10.82 4.49
N ARG A 271 5.54 11.98 4.58
CA ARG A 271 6.95 12.11 4.94
C ARG A 271 7.20 11.51 6.33
N TYR A 272 6.45 11.97 7.33
CA TYR A 272 6.64 11.48 8.70
C TYR A 272 6.26 10.01 8.87
N VAL A 273 5.20 9.56 8.19
CA VAL A 273 4.81 8.14 8.16
C VAL A 273 5.93 7.30 7.57
N SER A 274 6.56 7.72 6.48
CA SER A 274 7.63 6.96 5.82
C SER A 274 8.90 6.89 6.66
N ILE A 275 9.31 8.02 7.26
CA ILE A 275 10.45 8.06 8.20
C ILE A 275 10.16 7.20 9.43
N GLY A 276 8.97 7.35 10.02
CA GLY A 276 8.53 6.57 11.17
C GLY A 276 8.49 5.08 10.85
N ALA A 277 7.94 4.69 9.69
CA ALA A 277 7.89 3.30 9.27
C ALA A 277 9.30 2.69 9.18
N LEU A 278 10.26 3.42 8.61
CA LEU A 278 11.67 2.98 8.57
C LEU A 278 12.24 2.79 9.98
N ILE A 279 11.97 3.72 10.91
CA ILE A 279 12.40 3.59 12.31
C ILE A 279 11.80 2.33 12.95
N PHE A 280 10.50 2.10 12.73
CA PHE A 280 9.84 0.89 13.21
C PHE A 280 10.45 -0.37 12.60
N GLN A 281 10.72 -0.41 11.30
CA GLN A 281 11.29 -1.56 10.61
C GLN A 281 12.69 -1.92 11.12
N VAL A 282 13.56 -0.91 11.26
CA VAL A 282 14.99 -1.12 11.56
C VAL A 282 15.23 -1.31 13.05
N PHE A 283 14.61 -0.48 13.90
CA PHE A 283 14.97 -0.39 15.32
C PHE A 283 13.96 -1.05 16.27
N ILE A 284 12.69 -1.17 15.87
CA ILE A 284 11.63 -1.60 16.80
C ILE A 284 11.15 -3.03 16.49
N SER A 285 10.82 -3.33 15.23
CA SER A 285 10.18 -4.58 14.84
C SER A 285 11.04 -5.80 15.19
N GLY A 286 12.33 -5.79 14.84
CA GLY A 286 13.25 -6.89 15.15
C GLY A 286 13.33 -7.21 16.65
N PRO A 287 13.77 -6.26 17.50
CA PRO A 287 13.88 -6.49 18.94
C PRO A 287 12.57 -6.85 19.63
N VAL A 288 11.45 -6.24 19.22
CA VAL A 288 10.14 -6.52 19.81
C VAL A 288 9.66 -7.92 19.43
N MET A 289 9.76 -8.31 18.15
CA MET A 289 9.34 -9.62 17.70
C MET A 289 10.23 -10.75 18.23
N SER A 290 11.54 -10.52 18.40
CA SER A 290 12.45 -11.53 18.97
C SER A 290 12.23 -11.74 20.46
N LYS A 291 11.89 -10.68 21.22
CA LYS A 291 11.73 -10.75 22.67
C LYS A 291 10.31 -11.10 23.12
N TYR A 292 9.30 -10.60 22.43
CA TYR A 292 7.88 -10.70 22.83
C TYR A 292 7.00 -11.43 21.80
N GLY A 293 7.59 -12.00 20.76
CA GLY A 293 6.89 -12.78 19.75
C GLY A 293 5.99 -11.97 18.82
N VAL A 294 5.27 -12.69 17.95
CA VAL A 294 4.33 -12.12 16.96
C VAL A 294 3.20 -11.35 17.63
N LYS A 295 2.79 -11.79 18.83
CA LYS A 295 1.71 -11.20 19.61
C LYS A 295 1.94 -9.73 19.91
N ALA A 296 3.15 -9.33 20.31
CA ALA A 296 3.45 -7.92 20.56
C ALA A 296 3.34 -7.07 19.28
N GLY A 297 3.73 -7.64 18.14
CA GLY A 297 3.66 -6.98 16.83
C GLY A 297 2.23 -6.62 16.40
N ILE A 298 1.25 -7.46 16.72
CA ILE A 298 -0.15 -7.23 16.35
C ILE A 298 -0.96 -6.45 17.40
N ILE A 299 -0.56 -6.44 18.68
CA ILE A 299 -1.26 -5.72 19.75
C ILE A 299 -0.94 -4.23 19.76
N LEU A 300 0.29 -3.83 19.41
CA LEU A 300 0.73 -2.44 19.55
C LEU A 300 -0.16 -1.46 18.76
N LEU A 301 -0.53 -1.82 17.54
CA LEU A 301 -1.31 -0.95 16.66
C LEU A 301 -2.73 -0.65 17.20
N PRO A 302 -3.51 -1.64 17.68
CA PRO A 302 -4.76 -1.37 18.40
C PRO A 302 -4.56 -0.43 19.60
N ILE A 303 -3.51 -0.60 20.40
CA ILE A 303 -3.23 0.27 21.55
C ILE A 303 -2.99 1.71 21.09
N ILE A 304 -2.12 1.93 20.09
CA ILE A 304 -1.89 3.25 19.49
C ILE A 304 -3.21 3.85 18.99
N THR A 305 -4.08 3.02 18.40
CA THR A 305 -5.37 3.44 17.86
C THR A 305 -6.35 3.86 18.96
N VAL A 306 -6.40 3.15 20.10
CA VAL A 306 -7.20 3.54 21.27
C VAL A 306 -6.77 4.92 21.77
N PHE A 307 -5.48 5.11 22.03
CA PHE A 307 -4.96 6.40 22.53
C PHE A 307 -5.20 7.53 21.52
N GLY A 308 -4.99 7.27 20.23
CA GLY A 308 -5.25 8.24 19.17
C GLY A 308 -6.69 8.69 19.11
N PHE A 309 -7.65 7.76 19.15
CA PHE A 309 -9.07 8.10 19.16
C PHE A 309 -9.52 8.78 20.45
N VAL A 310 -8.97 8.43 21.61
CA VAL A 310 -9.23 9.17 22.87
C VAL A 310 -8.75 10.62 22.74
N LEU A 311 -7.54 10.84 22.23
CA LEU A 311 -6.99 12.19 22.04
C LEU A 311 -7.82 13.00 21.05
N LEU A 312 -8.25 12.40 19.93
CA LEU A 312 -9.12 13.06 18.95
C LEU A 312 -10.54 13.33 19.48
N ALA A 313 -11.05 12.47 20.37
CA ALA A 313 -12.33 12.70 21.03
C ALA A 313 -12.28 13.91 21.97
N ILE A 314 -11.15 14.12 22.66
CA ILE A 314 -10.95 15.25 23.57
C ILE A 314 -10.64 16.54 22.80
N SER A 315 -9.77 16.45 21.79
CA SER A 315 -9.29 17.61 21.03
C SER A 315 -9.05 17.24 19.56
N PRO A 316 -10.05 17.44 18.68
CA PRO A 316 -9.96 17.10 17.26
C PRO A 316 -9.19 18.19 16.48
N THR A 317 -7.90 18.36 16.77
CA THR A 317 -7.02 19.30 16.06
C THR A 317 -6.17 18.60 15.00
N ILE A 318 -5.79 19.33 13.96
CA ILE A 318 -4.89 18.83 12.90
C ILE A 318 -3.53 18.39 13.46
N GLY A 319 -3.01 19.07 14.49
CA GLY A 319 -1.74 18.70 15.12
C GLY A 319 -1.78 17.33 15.79
N ILE A 320 -2.79 17.09 16.64
CA ILE A 320 -3.02 15.77 17.26
C ILE A 320 -3.23 14.70 16.19
N PHE A 321 -3.98 15.05 15.15
CA PHE A 321 -4.25 14.18 14.02
C PHE A 321 -2.96 13.76 13.29
N ILE A 322 -2.07 14.70 12.96
CA ILE A 322 -0.79 14.41 12.28
C ILE A 322 0.05 13.46 13.14
N ILE A 323 0.15 13.71 14.45
CA ILE A 323 0.91 12.85 15.38
C ILE A 323 0.30 11.44 15.40
N PHE A 324 -1.03 11.36 15.58
CA PHE A 324 -1.75 10.09 15.62
C PHE A 324 -1.54 9.27 14.34
N GLN A 325 -1.81 9.84 13.17
CA GLN A 325 -1.65 9.13 11.90
C GLN A 325 -0.21 8.73 11.61
N THR A 326 0.73 9.60 11.95
CA THR A 326 2.15 9.31 11.78
C THR A 326 2.51 8.05 12.55
N ILE A 327 2.22 8.01 13.85
CA ILE A 327 2.58 6.88 14.72
C ILE A 327 1.79 5.63 14.33
N ARG A 328 0.49 5.77 14.10
CA ARG A 328 -0.39 4.65 13.71
C ARG A 328 0.07 4.00 12.42
N ARG A 329 0.23 4.77 11.34
CA ARG A 329 0.62 4.21 10.02
C ARG A 329 2.08 3.76 10.00
N ALA A 330 2.98 4.43 10.72
CA ALA A 330 4.36 3.97 10.89
C ALA A 330 4.41 2.59 11.58
N SER A 331 3.67 2.41 12.68
CA SER A 331 3.55 1.12 13.37
C SER A 331 2.87 0.07 12.50
N GLU A 332 1.90 0.48 11.68
CA GLU A 332 1.20 -0.41 10.75
C GLU A 332 2.16 -0.99 9.70
N TYR A 333 2.84 -0.13 8.94
CA TYR A 333 3.76 -0.55 7.89
C TYR A 333 5.04 -1.18 8.44
N GLY A 334 5.52 -0.70 9.59
CA GLY A 334 6.81 -1.11 10.11
C GLY A 334 6.79 -2.35 10.99
N MET A 335 5.63 -2.73 11.55
CA MET A 335 5.56 -3.86 12.48
C MET A 335 4.29 -4.69 12.36
N PHE A 336 3.10 -4.07 12.26
CA PHE A 336 1.85 -4.83 12.21
C PHE A 336 1.74 -5.70 10.96
N VAL A 337 2.06 -5.15 9.78
CA VAL A 337 2.01 -5.90 8.51
C VAL A 337 2.94 -7.13 8.57
N PRO A 338 4.24 -7.02 8.91
CA PRO A 338 5.10 -8.19 9.10
C PRO A 338 4.58 -9.20 10.13
N ALA A 339 4.06 -8.73 11.27
CA ALA A 339 3.52 -9.61 12.30
C ALA A 339 2.27 -10.35 11.84
N ARG A 340 1.37 -9.67 11.11
CA ARG A 340 0.19 -10.26 10.47
C ARG A 340 0.57 -11.33 9.45
N GLU A 341 1.59 -11.06 8.62
CA GLU A 341 2.08 -12.05 7.65
C GLU A 341 2.59 -13.32 8.34
N ASN A 342 3.21 -13.18 9.51
CA ASN A 342 3.67 -14.32 10.29
C ASN A 342 2.50 -15.15 10.87
N LEU A 343 1.31 -14.58 11.09
CA LEU A 343 0.14 -15.38 11.51
C LEU A 343 -0.22 -16.48 10.50
N PHE A 344 0.12 -16.32 9.22
CA PHE A 344 -0.09 -17.31 8.17
C PHE A 344 1.05 -18.34 8.05
N SER A 345 2.06 -18.33 8.92
CA SER A 345 3.14 -19.33 8.89
C SER A 345 2.70 -20.72 9.38
N ILE A 346 1.66 -20.78 10.22
CA ILE A 346 1.15 -22.01 10.84
C ILE A 346 -0.07 -22.61 10.12
N VAL A 347 -0.51 -22.04 9.00
CA VAL A 347 -1.65 -22.55 8.22
C VAL A 347 -1.16 -23.40 7.05
N SER A 348 -2.02 -24.31 6.55
CA SER A 348 -1.64 -25.16 5.42
C SER A 348 -1.37 -24.33 4.16
N LEU A 349 -0.58 -24.89 3.23
CA LEU A 349 -0.24 -24.22 1.97
C LEU A 349 -1.49 -23.84 1.18
N GLU A 350 -2.49 -24.73 1.13
CA GLU A 350 -3.78 -24.49 0.49
C GLU A 350 -4.57 -23.35 1.15
N GLN A 351 -4.64 -23.34 2.50
CA GLN A 351 -5.26 -22.25 3.27
C GLN A 351 -4.55 -20.93 3.01
N LYS A 352 -3.21 -20.94 2.97
CA LYS A 352 -2.41 -19.74 2.70
C LYS A 352 -2.71 -19.16 1.32
N TYR A 353 -2.83 -19.97 0.26
CA TYR A 353 -3.12 -19.44 -1.07
C TYR A 353 -4.56 -18.95 -1.22
N LYS A 354 -5.55 -19.71 -0.72
CA LYS A 354 -6.98 -19.38 -0.90
C LYS A 354 -7.45 -18.31 0.08
N ALA A 355 -7.21 -18.50 1.38
CA ALA A 355 -7.74 -17.63 2.42
C ALA A 355 -7.00 -16.29 2.47
N LYS A 356 -5.67 -16.27 2.32
CA LYS A 356 -4.91 -15.01 2.35
C LYS A 356 -5.33 -14.07 1.23
N ASN A 357 -5.41 -14.58 0.00
CA ASN A 357 -5.81 -13.76 -1.14
C ASN A 357 -7.23 -13.21 -0.98
N PHE A 358 -8.15 -14.01 -0.42
CA PHE A 358 -9.49 -13.55 -0.05
C PHE A 358 -9.46 -12.48 1.04
N ILE A 359 -8.65 -12.65 2.08
CA ILE A 359 -8.52 -11.67 3.18
C ILE A 359 -7.94 -10.34 2.67
N ASP A 360 -6.85 -10.38 1.89
CA ASP A 360 -6.20 -9.17 1.37
C ASP A 360 -7.06 -8.45 0.32
N THR A 361 -7.91 -9.17 -0.41
CA THR A 361 -8.78 -8.60 -1.45
C THR A 361 -10.16 -8.27 -0.91
N ALA A 362 -10.97 -9.28 -0.58
CA ALA A 362 -12.37 -9.11 -0.22
C ALA A 362 -12.54 -8.51 1.18
N VAL A 363 -11.79 -8.99 2.18
CA VAL A 363 -11.96 -8.51 3.57
C VAL A 363 -11.34 -7.13 3.75
N PHE A 364 -10.12 -6.90 3.26
CA PHE A 364 -9.45 -5.61 3.41
C PHE A 364 -10.04 -4.55 2.48
N ARG A 365 -10.08 -4.78 1.16
CA ARG A 365 -10.58 -3.76 0.20
C ARG A 365 -12.10 -3.64 0.21
N GLY A 366 -12.82 -4.74 0.36
CA GLY A 366 -14.27 -4.69 0.57
C GLY A 366 -14.62 -4.07 1.93
N GLY A 367 -13.78 -4.32 2.94
CA GLY A 367 -13.81 -3.62 4.22
C GLY A 367 -13.72 -2.11 4.06
N ASP A 368 -12.75 -1.59 3.31
CA ASP A 368 -12.60 -0.14 3.08
C ASP A 368 -13.90 0.49 2.53
N VAL A 369 -14.59 -0.20 1.62
CA VAL A 369 -15.89 0.26 1.08
C VAL A 369 -16.97 0.26 2.15
N ILE A 370 -17.18 -0.87 2.83
CA ILE A 370 -18.20 -1.00 3.88
C ILE A 370 -17.96 0.03 4.98
N ASN A 371 -16.72 0.16 5.43
CA ASN A 371 -16.31 1.05 6.50
C ASN A 371 -16.44 2.52 6.10
N GLY A 372 -16.18 2.87 4.83
CA GLY A 372 -16.43 4.20 4.29
C GLY A 372 -17.91 4.57 4.33
N TRP A 373 -18.80 3.63 3.98
CA TRP A 373 -20.24 3.83 4.08
C TRP A 373 -20.75 3.88 5.52
N ILE A 374 -20.20 3.06 6.42
CA ILE A 374 -20.48 3.15 7.86
C ILE A 374 -20.12 4.54 8.37
N TYR A 375 -18.92 5.03 8.06
CA TYR A 375 -18.49 6.36 8.49
C TYR A 375 -19.40 7.46 7.90
N THR A 376 -19.72 7.39 6.61
CA THR A 376 -20.63 8.35 5.96
C THR A 376 -22.02 8.32 6.59
N GLY A 377 -22.54 7.14 6.95
CA GLY A 377 -23.82 7.00 7.66
C GLY A 377 -23.78 7.66 9.04
N LEU A 378 -22.71 7.45 9.81
CA LEU A 378 -22.51 8.08 11.11
C LEU A 378 -22.36 9.61 11.01
N ASN A 379 -21.56 10.09 10.06
CA ASN A 379 -21.26 11.53 9.92
C ASN A 379 -22.38 12.29 9.20
N ALA A 380 -22.69 11.93 7.95
CA ALA A 380 -23.66 12.65 7.13
C ALA A 380 -25.11 12.23 7.41
N GLY A 381 -25.35 10.95 7.75
CA GLY A 381 -26.69 10.44 8.05
C GLY A 381 -27.18 10.80 9.45
N MET A 382 -26.33 10.62 10.47
CA MET A 382 -26.67 10.88 11.87
C MET A 382 -26.15 12.23 12.40
N GLY A 383 -25.34 12.96 11.62
CA GLY A 383 -24.78 14.26 12.04
C GLY A 383 -23.72 14.16 13.14
N LEU A 384 -23.13 12.97 13.36
CA LEU A 384 -22.17 12.79 14.46
C LEU A 384 -20.86 13.52 14.16
N SER A 385 -20.38 14.28 15.14
CA SER A 385 -19.11 14.98 15.04
C SER A 385 -17.90 14.03 15.04
N ILE A 386 -16.75 14.54 14.58
CA ILE A 386 -15.47 13.81 14.61
C ILE A 386 -15.15 13.28 16.02
N ALA A 387 -15.44 14.08 17.05
CA ALA A 387 -15.22 13.68 18.44
C ALA A 387 -16.07 12.47 18.84
N VAL A 388 -17.36 12.48 18.50
CA VAL A 388 -18.28 11.37 18.81
C VAL A 388 -17.91 10.11 18.03
N ILE A 389 -17.58 10.24 16.74
CA ILE A 389 -17.13 9.09 15.94
C ILE A 389 -15.82 8.52 16.48
N SER A 390 -14.91 9.36 16.98
CA SER A 390 -13.69 8.92 17.65
C SER A 390 -14.00 8.14 18.92
N MET A 391 -14.98 8.57 19.74
CA MET A 391 -15.45 7.81 20.90
C MET A 391 -16.02 6.45 20.52
N ILE A 392 -16.72 6.32 19.38
CA ILE A 392 -17.17 5.02 18.84
C ILE A 392 -15.97 4.16 18.40
N GLY A 393 -14.92 4.79 17.87
CA GLY A 393 -13.69 4.11 17.47
C GLY A 393 -12.92 3.46 18.64
N VAL A 394 -13.02 4.02 19.86
CA VAL A 394 -12.33 3.51 21.06
C VAL A 394 -12.73 2.06 21.41
N PRO A 395 -14.02 1.71 21.64
CA PRO A 395 -14.40 0.33 21.94
C PRO A 395 -14.10 -0.61 20.78
N LEU A 396 -14.19 -0.16 19.52
CA LEU A 396 -13.81 -0.99 18.37
C LEU A 396 -12.32 -1.31 18.36
N ALA A 397 -11.46 -0.34 18.68
CA ALA A 397 -10.03 -0.54 18.82
C ALA A 397 -9.67 -1.40 20.05
N LEU A 398 -10.44 -1.34 21.14
CA LEU A 398 -10.28 -2.24 22.29
C LEU A 398 -10.64 -3.69 21.93
N VAL A 399 -11.76 -3.91 21.26
CA VAL A 399 -12.16 -5.24 20.75
C VAL A 399 -11.08 -5.77 19.81
N TRP A 400 -10.54 -4.92 18.95
CA TRP A 400 -9.42 -5.27 18.08
C TRP A 400 -8.17 -5.67 18.87
N GLY A 401 -7.81 -4.94 19.93
CA GLY A 401 -6.70 -5.29 20.81
C GLY A 401 -6.87 -6.62 21.53
N ILE A 402 -8.08 -6.91 22.03
CA ILE A 402 -8.42 -8.20 22.66
C ILE A 402 -8.31 -9.34 21.65
N LEU A 403 -8.82 -9.13 20.43
CA LEU A 403 -8.73 -10.11 19.35
C LEU A 403 -7.27 -10.38 18.95
N ALA A 404 -6.47 -9.31 18.79
CA ALA A 404 -5.03 -9.40 18.50
C ALA A 404 -4.30 -10.20 19.58
N TRP A 405 -4.61 -9.95 20.85
CA TRP A 405 -4.02 -10.69 21.97
C TRP A 405 -4.39 -12.18 21.97
N ARG A 406 -5.67 -12.51 21.72
CA ARG A 406 -6.12 -13.91 21.63
C ARG A 406 -5.45 -14.64 20.47
N LEU A 407 -5.42 -14.02 19.28
CA LEU A 407 -4.77 -14.58 18.10
C LEU A 407 -3.27 -14.80 18.30
N GLY A 408 -2.58 -13.82 18.87
CA GLY A 408 -1.16 -13.94 19.19
C GLY A 408 -0.88 -15.12 20.13
N LYS A 409 -1.69 -15.28 21.18
CA LYS A 409 -1.61 -16.44 22.09
C LYS A 409 -1.84 -17.77 21.37
N THR A 410 -2.86 -17.85 20.52
CA THR A 410 -3.16 -19.07 19.75
C THR A 410 -2.03 -19.39 18.77
N HIS A 411 -1.42 -18.38 18.16
CA HIS A 411 -0.29 -18.55 17.25
C HIS A 411 0.93 -19.10 17.98
N GLU A 412 1.31 -18.51 19.12
CA GLU A 412 2.41 -18.98 19.96
C GLU A 412 2.19 -20.43 20.44
N SER A 413 0.97 -20.77 20.87
CA SER A 413 0.62 -22.12 21.31
C SER A 413 0.64 -23.18 20.20
N LYS A 414 0.55 -22.79 18.93
CA LYS A 414 0.59 -23.71 17.78
C LYS A 414 1.96 -23.76 17.10
N SER A 415 2.81 -22.77 17.37
CA SER A 415 4.17 -22.67 16.83
C SER A 415 5.20 -23.36 17.73
N ASN A 416 4.90 -23.48 19.02
CA ASN A 416 5.58 -24.37 19.95
C ASN A 416 4.93 -25.75 19.91
#